data_AF-A0A1D9GB15-F1
#
_entry.id   AF-A0A1D9GB15-F1
#
_cell.length_a   1.000
_cell.length_b   1.000
_cell.length_c   1.000
_cell.angle_alpha   90.00
_cell.angle_beta   90.00
_cell.angle_gamma   90.00
#
_symmetry.space_group_name_H-M   'P 1'
#
loop_
_entity.id
_entity.type
_entity.pdbx_description
1 polymer ?
#
loop_
_entity_poly.entity_id
_entity_poly.type
_entity_poly.pdbx_seq_one_letter_code
_entity_poly.pdbx_strand_id
1 'polypeptide(L)'
;MFPIPDSRFPIPDSLFPSKMAINNYSDIIQTIIREQAELHQSGYVPIEIILDLERHHYLLLQVGWIKGHWVYGSILHLDIIDSKIYIQQNNTEQVIAQRLVELGVPKTDIVIGFHSPFKRQFTDYAVG
;
A
#
# COMPACT_ATOMS: atom_id res chain seq x y z
N MET A 1 22.56 17.52 -9.67
CA MET A 1 22.21 17.43 -11.11
C MET A 1 22.73 16.09 -11.60
N PHE A 2 21.88 15.07 -11.67
CA PHE A 2 22.29 13.78 -12.24
C PHE A 2 22.41 13.93 -13.77
N PRO A 3 23.46 13.38 -14.40
CA PRO A 3 23.63 13.49 -15.84
C PRO A 3 22.53 12.72 -16.58
N ILE A 4 22.15 13.22 -17.75
CA ILE A 4 21.17 12.58 -18.64
C ILE A 4 21.80 11.28 -19.18
N PRO A 5 21.11 10.12 -19.19
CA PRO A 5 21.72 8.86 -19.56
C PRO A 5 22.07 8.80 -21.06
N ASP A 6 23.33 8.42 -21.36
CA ASP A 6 23.76 8.01 -22.69
C ASP A 6 23.55 6.50 -22.84
N SER A 7 22.90 6.09 -23.94
CA SER A 7 22.64 4.69 -24.33
C SER A 7 23.86 3.75 -24.32
N ARG A 8 25.07 4.28 -24.24
CA ARG A 8 26.33 3.52 -24.23
C ARG A 8 26.78 3.03 -22.84
N PHE A 9 26.13 3.48 -21.77
CA PHE A 9 26.38 3.03 -20.41
C PHE A 9 25.05 2.63 -19.74
N PRO A 10 24.59 1.36 -19.90
CA PRO A 10 23.44 0.89 -19.14
C PRO A 10 23.74 1.04 -17.65
N ILE A 11 22.78 1.60 -16.90
CA ILE A 11 22.86 1.71 -15.45
C ILE A 11 22.95 0.27 -14.92
N PRO A 12 24.04 -0.13 -14.22
CA PRO A 12 24.17 -1.50 -13.75
C PRO A 12 23.02 -1.85 -12.80
N ASP A 13 22.47 -3.06 -12.95
CA ASP A 13 21.35 -3.57 -12.15
C ASP A 13 21.59 -3.48 -10.63
N SER A 14 22.87 -3.41 -10.21
CA SER A 14 23.30 -3.20 -8.82
C SER A 14 22.99 -1.82 -8.23
N LEU A 15 22.54 -0.86 -9.03
CA LEU A 15 22.07 0.46 -8.58
C LEU A 15 20.58 0.48 -8.27
N PHE A 16 19.85 -0.58 -8.58
CA PHE A 16 18.49 -0.78 -8.09
C PHE A 16 18.53 -1.65 -6.83
N PRO A 17 17.90 -1.24 -5.72
CA PRO A 17 17.81 -2.11 -4.55
C PRO A 17 17.21 -3.44 -4.98
N SER A 18 17.87 -4.56 -4.63
CA SER A 18 17.41 -5.91 -4.91
C SER A 18 15.93 -6.03 -4.54
N LYS A 19 15.10 -6.52 -5.47
CA LYS A 19 13.65 -6.68 -5.28
C LYS A 19 13.36 -7.35 -3.92
N MET A 20 12.51 -6.74 -3.11
CA MET A 20 12.14 -7.30 -1.80
C MET A 20 11.32 -8.59 -1.98
N ALA A 21 11.47 -9.53 -1.05
CA ALA A 21 10.68 -10.76 -1.04
C ALA A 21 9.23 -10.49 -0.59
N ILE A 22 8.27 -11.30 -1.05
CA ILE A 22 6.85 -11.19 -0.70
C ILE A 22 6.62 -11.23 0.83
N ASN A 23 7.36 -12.08 1.55
CA ASN A 23 7.28 -12.13 3.01
C ASN A 23 7.59 -10.77 3.66
N ASN A 24 8.55 -10.02 3.11
CA ASN A 24 8.89 -8.68 3.60
C ASN A 24 7.74 -7.69 3.33
N TYR A 25 7.08 -7.76 2.18
CA TYR A 25 5.90 -6.92 1.90
C TYR A 25 4.72 -7.24 2.82
N SER A 26 4.45 -8.52 3.08
CA SER A 26 3.41 -8.93 4.01
C SER A 26 3.65 -8.34 5.40
N ASP A 27 4.88 -8.38 5.90
CA ASP A 27 5.23 -7.83 7.22
C ASP A 27 5.11 -6.30 7.26
N ILE A 28 5.55 -5.62 6.19
CA ILE A 28 5.40 -4.16 6.03
C ILE A 28 3.92 -3.78 6.02
N ILE A 29 3.09 -4.46 5.23
CA ILE A 29 1.65 -4.18 5.13
C ILE A 29 0.97 -4.39 6.47
N GLN A 30 1.23 -5.51 7.14
CA GLN A 30 0.68 -5.78 8.47
C GLN A 30 1.09 -4.71 9.49
N THR A 31 2.33 -4.20 9.42
CA THR A 31 2.79 -3.10 10.27
C THR A 31 1.95 -1.85 10.02
N ILE A 32 1.77 -1.43 8.75
CA ILE A 32 0.94 -0.27 8.40
C ILE A 32 -0.51 -0.46 8.85
N ILE A 33 -1.11 -1.64 8.66
CA ILE A 33 -2.48 -1.92 9.08
C ILE A 33 -2.63 -1.76 10.60
N ARG A 34 -1.65 -2.25 11.39
CA ARG A 34 -1.67 -2.12 12.85
C ARG A 34 -1.44 -0.67 13.30
N GLU A 35 -0.50 0.05 12.68
CA GLU A 35 -0.30 1.49 12.91
C GLU A 35 -1.60 2.27 12.69
N GLN A 36 -2.30 2.00 11.58
CA GLN A 36 -3.58 2.65 11.30
C GLN A 36 -4.69 2.22 12.27
N ALA A 37 -4.71 0.95 12.70
CA ALA A 37 -5.68 0.49 13.69
C ALA A 37 -5.51 1.22 15.03
N GLU A 38 -4.27 1.41 15.51
CA GLU A 38 -3.98 2.16 16.73
C GLU A 38 -4.48 3.61 16.64
N LEU A 39 -4.25 4.28 15.50
CA LEU A 39 -4.73 5.64 15.26
C LEU A 39 -6.27 5.74 15.28
N HIS A 40 -6.98 4.69 14.86
CA HIS A 40 -8.44 4.66 14.80
C HIS A 40 -9.09 3.99 16.03
N GLN A 41 -8.30 3.46 16.98
CA GLN A 41 -8.80 2.71 18.13
C GLN A 41 -9.68 3.56 19.06
N SER A 42 -9.41 4.86 19.16
CA SER A 42 -10.20 5.80 19.96
C SER A 42 -11.45 6.32 19.23
N GLY A 43 -11.71 5.82 18.01
CA GLY A 43 -12.88 6.16 17.23
C GLY A 43 -14.19 5.69 17.86
N TYR A 44 -15.29 6.28 17.40
CA TYR A 44 -16.63 5.95 17.90
C TYR A 44 -17.21 4.64 17.35
N VAL A 45 -16.63 4.12 16.26
CA VAL A 45 -17.06 2.89 15.60
C VAL A 45 -15.96 1.85 15.81
N PRO A 46 -16.29 0.61 16.22
CA PRO A 46 -15.32 -0.47 16.30
C PRO A 46 -14.62 -0.73 14.96
N ILE A 47 -13.36 -1.14 15.06
CA ILE A 47 -12.53 -1.51 13.92
C ILE A 47 -12.18 -3.00 13.94
N GLU A 48 -11.99 -3.58 12.77
CA GLU A 48 -11.59 -4.96 12.59
C GLU A 48 -10.37 -5.04 11.66
N ILE A 49 -9.36 -5.80 12.06
CA ILE A 49 -8.21 -6.13 11.22
C ILE A 49 -8.48 -7.49 10.58
N ILE A 50 -8.47 -7.55 9.25
CA ILE A 50 -8.65 -8.78 8.47
C ILE A 50 -7.38 -9.03 7.67
N LEU A 51 -6.72 -10.16 7.93
CA LEU A 51 -5.48 -10.56 7.27
C LEU A 51 -5.67 -11.94 6.64
N ASP A 52 -5.78 -12.00 5.32
CA ASP A 52 -5.65 -13.23 4.56
C ASP A 52 -4.21 -13.36 4.08
N LEU A 53 -3.39 -14.08 4.86
CA LEU A 53 -1.97 -14.23 4.59
C LEU A 53 -1.70 -15.21 3.44
N GLU A 54 -2.64 -16.11 3.14
CA GLU A 54 -2.50 -17.09 2.05
C GLU A 54 -2.76 -16.44 0.69
N ARG A 55 -3.77 -15.56 0.62
CA ARG A 55 -4.17 -14.86 -0.61
C ARG A 55 -3.67 -13.43 -0.71
N HIS A 56 -2.98 -12.96 0.33
CA HIS A 56 -2.38 -11.63 0.43
C HIS A 56 -3.40 -10.48 0.34
N HIS A 57 -4.47 -10.57 1.13
CA HIS A 57 -5.44 -9.49 1.31
C HIS A 57 -5.38 -8.95 2.74
N TYR A 58 -5.26 -7.62 2.87
CA TYR A 58 -5.05 -6.97 4.17
C TYR A 58 -5.98 -5.77 4.30
N LEU A 59 -6.94 -5.85 5.23
CA LEU A 59 -7.97 -4.84 5.40
C LEU A 59 -8.02 -4.34 6.85
N LEU A 60 -8.30 -3.06 6.98
CA LEU A 60 -8.78 -2.43 8.19
C LEU A 60 -10.20 -1.95 7.94
N LEU A 61 -11.18 -2.55 8.61
CA LEU A 61 -12.59 -2.21 8.47
C LEU A 61 -13.10 -1.45 9.69
N GLN A 62 -14.15 -0.66 9.49
CA GLN A 62 -15.05 -0.19 10.54
C GLN A 62 -16.36 -0.95 10.43
N VAL A 63 -16.85 -1.49 11.55
CA VAL A 63 -18.09 -2.27 11.61
C VAL A 63 -18.81 -1.96 12.93
N GLY A 64 -19.93 -1.25 12.86
CA GLY A 64 -20.71 -0.99 14.06
C GLY A 64 -21.69 0.17 13.94
N TRP A 65 -22.09 0.71 15.08
CA TRP A 65 -23.07 1.80 15.16
C TRP A 65 -22.43 3.05 15.75
N ILE A 66 -22.78 4.21 15.20
CA ILE A 66 -22.52 5.52 15.81
C ILE A 66 -23.81 6.33 15.82
N LYS A 67 -24.26 6.77 17.00
CA LYS A 67 -25.43 7.65 17.17
C LYS A 67 -26.68 7.19 16.39
N GLY A 68 -26.94 5.88 16.35
CA GLY A 68 -28.10 5.32 15.64
C GLY A 68 -27.93 5.15 14.12
N HIS A 69 -26.70 5.32 13.59
CA HIS A 69 -26.37 5.03 12.20
C HIS A 69 -25.45 3.81 12.12
N TRP A 70 -25.78 2.88 11.21
CA TRP A 70 -24.91 1.76 10.87
C TRP A 70 -23.74 2.27 10.03
N VAL A 71 -22.53 1.84 10.40
CA VAL A 71 -21.28 2.15 9.72
C VAL A 71 -20.61 0.84 9.35
N TYR A 72 -20.36 0.69 8.05
CA TYR A 72 -19.64 -0.43 7.48
C TYR A 72 -18.79 0.06 6.31
N GLY A 73 -17.48 -0.17 6.36
CA GLY A 73 -16.59 0.20 5.26
C GLY A 73 -15.12 0.00 5.57
N SER A 74 -14.31 -0.04 4.51
CA SER A 74 -12.86 -0.15 4.62
C SER A 74 -12.21 1.19 4.90
N ILE A 75 -11.38 1.25 5.93
CA ILE A 75 -10.48 2.37 6.21
C ILE A 75 -9.25 2.27 5.29
N LEU A 76 -8.65 1.08 5.22
CA LEU A 76 -7.46 0.80 4.39
C LEU A 76 -7.56 -0.62 3.83
N HIS A 77 -7.27 -0.80 2.54
CA HIS A 77 -7.20 -2.11 1.89
C HIS A 77 -5.96 -2.17 1.00
N LEU A 78 -5.08 -3.12 1.32
CA LEU A 78 -3.85 -3.42 0.61
C LEU A 78 -3.87 -4.88 0.14
N ASP A 79 -3.37 -5.14 -1.06
CA ASP A 79 -3.13 -6.49 -1.58
C ASP A 79 -1.67 -6.68 -1.99
N ILE A 80 -1.22 -7.94 -2.07
CA ILE A 80 -0.02 -8.28 -2.85
C ILE A 80 -0.44 -9.09 -4.07
N ILE A 81 -0.20 -8.53 -5.26
CA ILE A 81 -0.54 -9.15 -6.55
C ILE A 81 0.72 -9.10 -7.42
N ASP A 82 1.10 -10.23 -8.03
CA ASP A 82 2.29 -10.34 -8.88
C ASP A 82 3.58 -9.74 -8.26
N SER A 83 3.76 -9.98 -6.96
CA SER A 83 4.86 -9.43 -6.14
C SER A 83 4.90 -7.90 -6.07
N LYS A 84 3.74 -7.23 -6.13
CA LYS A 84 3.58 -5.79 -5.94
C LYS A 84 2.49 -5.49 -4.95
N ILE A 85 2.63 -4.38 -4.23
CA ILE A 85 1.65 -3.91 -3.26
C ILE A 85 0.62 -3.04 -3.98
N TYR A 86 -0.62 -3.48 -3.99
CA TYR A 86 -1.74 -2.73 -4.55
C TYR A 86 -2.46 -1.99 -3.43
N ILE A 87 -2.60 -0.67 -3.57
CA ILE A 87 -3.43 0.15 -2.69
C ILE A 87 -4.84 0.21 -3.27
N GLN A 88 -5.75 -0.60 -2.74
CA GLN A 88 -7.11 -0.73 -3.25
C GLN A 88 -8.04 0.33 -2.67
N GLN A 89 -7.83 0.72 -1.41
CA GLN A 89 -8.59 1.77 -0.75
C GLN A 89 -7.71 2.46 0.29
N ASN A 90 -7.81 3.78 0.38
CA ASN A 90 -7.18 4.55 1.45
C ASN A 90 -8.10 5.71 1.86
N ASN A 91 -8.83 5.52 2.95
CA ASN A 91 -9.71 6.53 3.56
C ASN A 91 -9.05 7.16 4.80
N THR A 92 -7.72 7.26 4.79
CA THR A 92 -6.93 7.91 5.84
C THR A 92 -6.31 9.19 5.29
N GLU A 93 -5.89 10.10 6.18
CA GLU A 93 -5.12 11.28 5.80
C GLU A 93 -3.67 10.94 5.40
N GLN A 94 -3.18 9.74 5.73
CA GLN A 94 -1.81 9.32 5.42
C GLN A 94 -1.69 8.92 3.94
N VAL A 95 -0.66 9.42 3.27
CA VAL A 95 -0.30 8.96 1.91
C VAL A 95 0.39 7.60 2.01
N ILE A 96 -0.38 6.51 2.02
CA ILE A 96 0.12 5.15 2.22
C ILE A 96 1.22 4.76 1.23
N ALA A 97 1.13 5.22 -0.02
CA ALA A 97 2.16 4.97 -1.02
C ALA A 97 3.52 5.58 -0.64
N GLN A 98 3.53 6.76 -0.01
CA GLN A 98 4.75 7.37 0.51
C GLN A 98 5.25 6.62 1.74
N ARG A 99 4.35 6.23 2.65
CA ARG A 99 4.71 5.44 3.85
C ARG A 99 5.40 4.12 3.47
N LEU A 100 4.93 3.45 2.42
CA LEU A 100 5.56 2.23 1.88
C LEU A 100 6.99 2.52 1.38
N VAL A 101 7.21 3.65 0.69
CA VAL A 101 8.55 4.06 0.24
C VAL A 101 9.48 4.36 1.41
N GLU A 102 8.98 5.02 2.47
CA GLU A 102 9.75 5.28 3.70
C GLU A 102 10.17 3.98 4.40
N LEU A 103 9.37 2.92 4.27
CA LEU A 103 9.68 1.57 4.76
C LEU A 103 10.53 0.76 3.76
N GLY A 104 11.03 1.39 2.70
CA GLY A 104 11.96 0.79 1.74
C GLY A 104 11.33 0.08 0.55
N VAL A 105 10.00 0.16 0.36
CA VAL A 105 9.34 -0.42 -0.83
C VAL A 105 9.67 0.42 -2.06
N PRO A 106 10.24 -0.16 -3.13
CA PRO A 106 10.46 0.56 -4.37
C PRO A 106 9.14 1.08 -4.94
N LYS A 107 9.12 2.31 -5.47
CA LYS A 107 7.93 2.86 -6.15
C LYS A 107 7.44 1.96 -7.29
N THR A 108 8.36 1.24 -7.93
CA THR A 108 8.10 0.26 -9.00
C THR A 108 7.37 -1.00 -8.53
N ASP A 109 7.23 -1.22 -7.23
CA ASP A 109 6.48 -2.35 -6.65
C ASP A 109 5.22 -1.89 -5.90
N ILE A 110 4.83 -0.63 -6.06
CA ILE A 110 3.59 -0.08 -5.51
C ILE A 110 2.66 0.25 -6.66
N VAL A 111 1.39 -0.15 -6.58
CA VAL A 111 0.36 0.15 -7.58
C VAL A 111 -0.79 0.89 -6.90
N ILE A 112 -1.23 2.01 -7.50
CA ILE A 112 -2.44 2.71 -7.06
C ILE A 112 -3.66 1.99 -7.66
N GLY A 113 -4.19 1.01 -6.93
CA GLY A 113 -5.21 0.08 -7.38
C GLY A 113 -6.53 0.75 -7.77
N PHE A 114 -6.96 1.74 -6.99
CA PHE A 114 -8.18 2.52 -7.24
C PHE A 114 -8.08 3.51 -8.41
N HIS A 115 -6.89 3.73 -8.98
CA HIS A 115 -6.76 4.44 -10.25
C HIS A 115 -7.03 3.47 -11.42
N SER A 116 -7.75 3.94 -12.43
CA SER A 116 -7.92 3.18 -13.67
C SER A 116 -6.56 2.89 -14.31
N PRO A 117 -6.40 1.78 -15.06
CA PRO A 117 -5.11 1.44 -15.68
C PRO A 117 -4.49 2.58 -16.49
N PHE A 118 -5.32 3.31 -17.26
CA PHE A 118 -4.88 4.48 -18.02
C PHE A 118 -4.36 5.63 -17.15
N LYS A 119 -4.91 5.83 -15.94
CA LYS A 119 -4.45 6.91 -15.05
C LYS A 119 -3.12 6.57 -14.37
N ARG A 120 -2.81 5.29 -14.17
CA ARG A 120 -1.61 4.86 -13.44
C ARG A 120 -0.31 5.28 -14.13
N GLN A 121 -0.30 5.37 -15.45
CA GLN A 121 0.88 5.82 -16.23
C GLN A 121 1.29 7.28 -15.93
N PHE A 122 0.40 8.08 -15.34
CA PHE A 122 0.68 9.46 -14.95
C PHE A 122 1.04 9.60 -13.47
N THR A 123 1.31 8.48 -12.78
CA THR A 123 1.78 8.46 -11.40
C THR A 123 3.25 8.07 -11.36
N ASP A 124 3.92 8.37 -10.24
CA ASP A 124 5.31 7.93 -9.99
C ASP A 124 5.43 6.43 -9.65
N TYR A 125 4.33 5.68 -9.66
CA TYR A 125 4.22 4.31 -9.17
C TYR A 125 4.01 3.32 -10.34
N ALA A 126 4.02 2.02 -10.05
CA ALA A 126 3.80 1.00 -11.06
C ALA A 126 2.38 1.02 -11.63
N VAL A 127 2.26 0.56 -12.88
CA VAL A 127 0.99 0.51 -13.63
C VAL A 127 0.24 -0.80 -13.47
N GLY A 128 0.97 -1.86 -13.08
CA GLY A 128 0.49 -3.24 -12.94
C GLY A 128 1.61 -4.12 -12.41
#